data_AF-A0A0B8QIG8-F1
#
_entry.id   AF-A0A0B8QIG8-F1
#
_cell.length_a   1.000
_cell.length_b   1.000
_cell.length_c   1.000
_cell.angle_alpha   90.00
_cell.angle_beta   90.00
_cell.angle_gamma   90.00
#
_symmetry.space_group_name_H-M   'P 1'
#
loop_
_entity.id
_entity.type
_entity.pdbx_description
1 polymer ?
#
loop_
_entity_poly.entity_id
_entity_poly.type
_entity_poly.pdbx_seq_one_letter_code
_entity_poly.pdbx_strand_id
1 'polypeptide(L)'
;MIRSETFVAELKDKDPGDIRVPVIGGHSGVTILPLLSQVDGVEFTDEEIAALTHRIQNAGTEVVEAKAGGGSATLSMGQAACRFGLALVKALQGQENVIECAYVEGPGEHTPFFAQPVRLGKEGIEEVLDYGPLSEYERNALDGMLETLSGDITKGVEFAK
;
A
#
# COMPACT_ATOMS: atom_id res chain seq x y z
N MET A 1 0.22 0.62 -3.96
CA MET A 1 1.01 1.66 -4.66
C MET A 1 0.53 1.88 -6.08
N ILE A 2 0.88 1.07 -7.11
CA ILE A 2 0.64 1.46 -8.51
C ILE A 2 -0.82 1.77 -8.89
N ARG A 3 -1.80 1.12 -8.25
CA ARG A 3 -3.23 1.41 -8.47
C ARG A 3 -3.63 2.77 -7.92
N SER A 4 -3.20 3.08 -6.70
CA SER A 4 -3.44 4.37 -6.05
C SER A 4 -2.85 5.51 -6.87
N GLU A 5 -1.61 5.33 -7.38
CA GLU A 5 -0.94 6.29 -8.27
C GLU A 5 -1.77 6.52 -9.55
N THR A 6 -2.24 5.46 -10.21
CA THR A 6 -3.09 5.57 -11.40
C THR A 6 -4.41 6.28 -11.12
N PHE A 7 -5.14 5.92 -10.06
CA PHE A 7 -6.47 6.49 -9.80
C PHE A 7 -6.40 7.95 -9.36
N VAL A 8 -5.40 8.32 -8.57
CA VAL A 8 -5.17 9.73 -8.20
C VAL A 8 -4.81 10.55 -9.42
N ALA A 9 -3.91 10.04 -10.27
CA ALA A 9 -3.52 10.69 -11.50
C ALA A 9 -4.69 10.90 -12.46
N GLU A 10 -5.52 9.86 -12.65
CA GLU A 10 -6.75 9.92 -13.46
C GLU A 10 -7.73 10.96 -12.93
N LEU A 11 -8.00 10.97 -11.62
CA LEU A 11 -8.94 11.92 -11.01
C LEU A 11 -8.48 13.37 -11.14
N LYS A 12 -7.17 13.61 -11.02
CA LYS A 12 -6.58 14.95 -10.95
C LYS A 12 -5.94 15.41 -12.26
N ASP A 13 -6.17 14.67 -13.35
CA ASP A 13 -5.63 14.94 -14.69
C ASP A 13 -4.10 15.15 -14.68
N LYS A 14 -3.38 14.23 -14.03
CA LYS A 14 -1.91 14.22 -13.92
C LYS A 14 -1.30 12.97 -14.56
N ASP A 15 0.01 12.97 -14.77
CA ASP A 15 0.74 11.77 -15.20
C ASP A 15 0.90 10.80 -13.99
N PRO A 16 0.50 9.52 -14.11
CA PRO A 16 0.69 8.53 -13.04
C PRO A 16 2.16 8.29 -12.68
N GLY A 17 3.10 8.56 -13.59
CA GLY A 17 4.54 8.49 -13.35
C GLY A 17 5.03 9.50 -12.30
N ASP A 18 4.34 10.63 -12.18
CA ASP A 18 4.67 11.74 -11.27
C ASP A 18 3.92 11.66 -9.93
N ILE A 19 2.94 10.75 -9.80
CA ILE A 19 2.21 10.55 -8.56
C ILE A 19 2.87 9.47 -7.71
N ARG A 20 3.05 9.76 -6.43
CA ARG A 20 3.39 8.79 -5.40
C ARG A 20 2.34 8.86 -4.30
N VAL A 21 1.80 7.70 -3.93
CA VAL A 21 0.82 7.56 -2.85
C VAL A 21 1.35 6.51 -1.89
N PRO A 22 1.76 6.88 -0.67
CA PRO A 22 2.08 5.91 0.37
C PRO A 22 0.83 5.06 0.66
N VAL A 23 1.01 3.75 0.80
CA VAL A 23 -0.09 2.84 1.16
C VAL A 23 0.38 1.97 2.31
N ILE A 24 -0.32 2.07 3.43
CA ILE A 24 0.02 1.41 4.69
C ILE A 24 -1.05 0.39 5.11
N GLY A 25 -0.82 -0.34 6.21
CA GLY A 25 -1.77 -1.31 6.75
C GLY A 25 -1.51 -2.74 6.30
N GLY A 26 -2.49 -3.34 5.63
CA GLY A 26 -2.43 -4.68 5.05
C GLY A 26 -2.56 -4.67 3.53
N HIS A 27 -2.94 -5.82 2.96
CA HIS A 27 -3.08 -6.02 1.51
C HIS A 27 -4.44 -6.58 1.07
N SER A 28 -5.48 -6.45 1.92
CA SER A 28 -6.82 -6.96 1.64
C SER A 28 -7.92 -6.02 2.13
N GLY A 29 -8.82 -5.61 1.24
CA GLY A 29 -10.02 -4.84 1.58
C GLY A 29 -9.72 -3.64 2.48
N VAL A 30 -10.43 -3.56 3.61
CA VAL A 30 -10.35 -2.47 4.59
C VAL A 30 -8.96 -2.27 5.20
N THR A 31 -8.08 -3.27 5.12
CA THR A 31 -6.71 -3.13 5.63
C THR A 31 -5.82 -2.29 4.71
N ILE A 32 -6.23 -2.03 3.47
CA ILE A 32 -5.44 -1.21 2.54
C ILE A 32 -5.75 0.27 2.81
N LEU A 33 -4.77 1.03 3.30
CA LEU A 33 -4.93 2.46 3.60
C LEU A 33 -4.02 3.34 2.74
N PRO A 34 -4.54 3.97 1.67
CA PRO A 34 -3.81 4.98 0.93
C PRO A 34 -3.74 6.29 1.73
N LEU A 35 -2.53 6.83 1.91
CA LEU A 35 -2.32 8.12 2.57
C LEU A 35 -2.49 9.26 1.57
N LEU A 36 -3.74 9.54 1.22
CA LEU A 36 -4.11 10.58 0.25
C LEU A 36 -3.74 11.98 0.75
N SER A 37 -3.72 12.20 2.06
CA SER A 37 -3.28 13.48 2.66
C SER A 37 -1.79 13.80 2.42
N GLN A 38 -1.02 12.81 1.98
CA GLN A 38 0.43 12.92 1.76
C GLN A 38 0.81 12.93 0.28
N VAL A 39 -0.15 13.04 -0.63
CA VAL A 39 0.14 13.17 -2.06
C VAL A 39 0.59 14.58 -2.37
N ASP A 40 1.83 14.73 -2.82
CA ASP A 40 2.42 16.04 -3.06
C ASP A 40 1.70 16.83 -4.17
N GLY A 41 1.43 18.10 -3.89
CA GLY A 41 0.77 19.02 -4.82
C GLY A 41 -0.63 18.60 -5.26
N VAL A 42 -1.35 17.79 -4.47
CA VAL A 42 -2.73 17.38 -4.72
C VAL A 42 -3.57 17.55 -3.46
N GLU A 43 -4.69 18.26 -3.59
CA GLU A 43 -5.71 18.34 -2.54
C GLU A 43 -6.94 17.53 -2.96
N PHE A 44 -7.63 16.95 -1.98
CA PHE A 44 -8.82 16.14 -2.17
C PHE A 44 -9.98 16.66 -1.32
N THR A 45 -11.20 16.59 -1.83
CA THR A 45 -12.40 16.75 -1.00
C THR A 45 -12.67 15.46 -0.21
N ASP A 46 -13.49 15.55 0.84
CA ASP A 46 -13.86 14.39 1.64
C ASP A 46 -14.54 13.29 0.79
N GLU A 47 -15.35 13.68 -0.20
CA GLU A 47 -15.99 12.76 -1.14
C GLU A 47 -14.95 12.05 -2.03
N GLU A 48 -13.95 12.78 -2.51
CA GLU A 48 -12.86 12.21 -3.31
C GLU A 48 -12.02 11.24 -2.48
N ILE A 49 -11.71 11.58 -1.22
CA ILE A 49 -10.97 10.71 -0.29
C ILE A 49 -11.73 9.41 -0.09
N ALA A 50 -13.03 9.49 0.22
CA ALA A 50 -13.86 8.31 0.44
C ALA A 50 -13.97 7.45 -0.82
N ALA A 51 -14.22 8.07 -1.98
CA ALA A 51 -14.37 7.36 -3.25
C ALA A 51 -13.06 6.69 -3.71
N LEU A 52 -11.93 7.40 -3.63
CA LEU A 52 -10.61 6.86 -3.98
C LEU A 52 -10.23 5.71 -3.04
N THR A 53 -10.39 5.90 -1.73
CA THR A 53 -10.08 4.85 -0.74
C THR A 53 -10.89 3.59 -1.04
N HIS A 54 -12.21 3.73 -1.24
CA HIS A 54 -13.07 2.61 -1.59
C HIS A 54 -12.64 1.91 -2.89
N ARG A 55 -12.34 2.67 -3.95
CA ARG A 55 -11.89 2.09 -5.23
C ARG A 55 -10.55 1.38 -5.07
N ILE A 56 -9.60 1.95 -4.34
CA ILE A 56 -8.27 1.37 -4.10
C ILE A 56 -8.38 0.04 -3.35
N GLN A 57 -9.22 -0.03 -2.32
CA GLN A 57 -9.46 -1.25 -1.53
C GLN A 57 -10.12 -2.36 -2.36
N ASN A 58 -10.98 -1.99 -3.31
CA ASN A 58 -11.78 -2.93 -4.11
C ASN A 58 -11.25 -3.18 -5.53
N ALA A 59 -10.13 -2.57 -5.92
CA ALA A 59 -9.60 -2.69 -7.28
C ALA A 59 -9.20 -4.13 -7.67
N GLY A 60 -8.95 -5.02 -6.69
CA GLY A 60 -8.79 -6.45 -6.96
C GLY A 60 -10.09 -7.08 -7.46
N THR A 61 -11.20 -6.77 -6.80
CA THR A 61 -12.55 -7.20 -7.15
C THR A 61 -12.98 -6.64 -8.51
N GLU A 62 -12.72 -5.36 -8.78
CA GLU A 62 -13.00 -4.70 -10.07
C GLU A 62 -12.43 -5.51 -11.26
N VAL A 63 -11.20 -6.05 -11.11
CA VAL A 63 -10.58 -6.87 -12.17
C VAL A 63 -11.20 -8.26 -12.28
N VAL A 64 -11.58 -8.90 -11.17
CA VAL A 64 -12.24 -10.21 -11.18
C VAL A 64 -13.60 -10.12 -11.88
N GLU A 65 -14.36 -9.08 -11.57
CA GLU A 65 -15.66 -8.80 -12.17
C GLU A 65 -15.52 -8.48 -13.67
N ALA A 66 -14.57 -7.61 -14.04
CA ALA A 66 -14.31 -7.29 -15.44
C ALA A 66 -13.85 -8.50 -16.26
N LYS A 67 -13.19 -9.48 -15.61
CA LYS A 67 -12.83 -10.76 -16.23
C LYS A 67 -13.93 -11.82 -16.17
N ALA A 68 -15.12 -11.49 -15.68
CA ALA A 68 -16.27 -12.40 -15.54
C ALA A 68 -15.92 -13.73 -14.84
N GLY A 69 -15.09 -13.66 -13.78
CA GLY A 69 -14.63 -14.85 -13.05
C GLY A 69 -13.47 -15.60 -13.71
N GLY A 70 -12.92 -15.11 -14.83
CA GLY A 70 -11.75 -15.68 -15.51
C GLY A 70 -10.41 -15.51 -14.77
N GLY A 71 -10.44 -15.18 -13.47
CA GLY A 71 -9.27 -14.97 -12.61
C GLY A 71 -9.04 -13.52 -12.20
N SER A 72 -8.01 -13.30 -11.40
CA SER A 72 -7.66 -11.99 -10.82
C SER A 72 -6.68 -11.20 -11.68
N ALA A 73 -6.23 -10.05 -11.18
CA ALA A 73 -5.22 -9.21 -11.82
C ALA A 73 -3.88 -9.95 -11.92
N THR A 74 -3.38 -10.14 -13.15
CA THR A 74 -2.12 -10.85 -13.43
C THR A 74 -1.04 -9.90 -13.95
N LEU A 75 -1.32 -9.18 -15.04
CA LEU A 75 -0.33 -8.32 -15.70
C LEU A 75 0.09 -7.14 -14.82
N SER A 76 -0.87 -6.44 -14.21
CA SER A 76 -0.57 -5.34 -13.28
C SER A 76 0.13 -5.83 -12.01
N MET A 77 -0.18 -7.04 -11.54
CA MET A 77 0.58 -7.65 -10.44
C MET A 77 2.02 -7.96 -10.85
N GLY A 78 2.24 -8.49 -12.07
CA GLY A 78 3.57 -8.69 -12.63
C GLY A 78 4.39 -7.39 -12.69
N GLN A 79 3.78 -6.30 -13.14
CA GLN A 79 4.41 -4.97 -13.14
C GLN A 79 4.75 -4.48 -11.72
N ALA A 80 3.82 -4.62 -10.77
CA ALA A 80 4.04 -4.20 -9.37
C ALA A 80 5.20 -5.00 -8.73
N ALA A 81 5.21 -6.31 -8.93
CA ALA A 81 6.27 -7.19 -8.43
C ALA A 81 7.62 -6.88 -9.09
N CYS A 82 7.62 -6.59 -10.40
CA CYS A 82 8.82 -6.18 -11.11
C CYS A 82 9.39 -4.86 -10.55
N ARG A 83 8.56 -3.84 -10.34
CA ARG A 83 8.98 -2.57 -9.72
C ARG A 83 9.62 -2.80 -8.35
N PHE A 84 8.95 -3.53 -7.47
CA PHE A 84 9.46 -3.82 -6.13
C PHE A 84 10.76 -4.64 -6.17
N GLY A 85 10.80 -5.68 -7.00
CA GLY A 85 12.01 -6.50 -7.17
C GLY A 85 13.20 -5.70 -7.70
N LEU A 86 12.97 -4.78 -8.65
CA LEU A 86 14.01 -3.88 -9.14
C LEU A 86 14.47 -2.87 -8.08
N ALA A 87 13.58 -2.38 -7.22
CA ALA A 87 13.95 -1.55 -6.08
C ALA A 87 14.87 -2.33 -5.12
N LEU A 88 14.50 -3.56 -4.78
CA LEU A 88 15.34 -4.42 -3.95
C LEU A 88 16.71 -4.68 -4.59
N VAL A 89 16.78 -4.98 -5.90
CA VAL A 89 18.05 -5.16 -6.61
C VAL A 89 18.92 -3.90 -6.56
N LYS A 90 18.35 -2.71 -6.77
CA LYS A 90 19.06 -1.43 -6.68
C LYS A 90 19.66 -1.22 -5.28
N ALA A 91 18.86 -1.49 -4.24
CA ALA A 91 19.30 -1.39 -2.85
C ALA A 91 20.44 -2.37 -2.54
N LEU A 92 20.34 -3.63 -2.99
CA LEU A 92 21.40 -4.64 -2.86
C LEU A 92 22.70 -4.24 -3.58
N GLN A 93 22.58 -3.49 -4.69
CA GLN A 93 23.73 -2.93 -5.41
C GLN A 93 24.33 -1.69 -4.73
N GLY A 94 23.80 -1.27 -3.58
CA GLY A 94 24.28 -0.13 -2.80
C GLY A 94 23.73 1.21 -3.25
N GLN A 95 22.65 1.24 -4.03
CA GLN A 95 21.92 2.49 -4.24
C GLN A 95 21.31 2.94 -2.91
N GLU A 96 21.63 4.16 -2.49
CA GLU A 96 21.08 4.76 -1.27
C GLU A 96 19.66 5.29 -1.51
N ASN A 97 18.92 5.50 -0.41
CA ASN A 97 17.58 6.10 -0.41
C ASN A 97 16.56 5.37 -1.29
N VAL A 98 16.67 4.05 -1.40
CA VAL A 98 15.62 3.22 -2.01
C VAL A 98 14.53 2.99 -0.98
N ILE A 99 13.38 3.64 -1.15
CA ILE A 99 12.25 3.58 -0.24
C ILE A 99 11.03 3.00 -0.97
N GLU A 100 10.41 1.99 -0.39
CA GLU A 100 9.16 1.37 -0.88
C GLU A 100 8.23 1.10 0.30
N CYS A 101 6.91 1.09 0.09
CA CYS A 101 5.99 0.56 1.10
C CYS A 101 5.93 -0.96 0.99
N ALA A 102 6.21 -1.67 2.09
CA ALA A 102 6.21 -3.12 2.14
C ALA A 102 5.59 -3.64 3.44
N TYR A 103 4.87 -4.76 3.35
CA TYR A 103 4.31 -5.48 4.50
C TYR A 103 5.38 -6.33 5.17
N VAL A 104 5.84 -5.91 6.34
CA VAL A 104 7.03 -6.45 7.01
C VAL A 104 6.74 -6.67 8.49
N GLU A 105 7.56 -7.50 9.14
CA GLU A 105 7.59 -7.54 10.61
C GLU A 105 8.20 -6.22 11.10
N GLY A 106 7.43 -5.46 11.88
CA GLY A 106 7.79 -4.13 12.33
C GLY A 106 8.05 -4.07 13.84
N PRO A 107 8.21 -2.85 14.40
CA PRO A 107 8.38 -2.65 15.85
C PRO A 107 7.13 -3.03 16.67
N GLY A 108 6.01 -3.37 16.04
CA GLY A 108 4.80 -3.84 16.71
C GLY A 108 3.91 -2.74 17.28
N GLU A 109 4.00 -1.50 16.77
CA GLU A 109 3.17 -0.37 17.25
C GLU A 109 1.67 -0.63 17.09
N HIS A 110 1.25 -1.15 15.92
CA HIS A 110 -0.14 -1.51 15.62
C HIS A 110 -0.36 -3.02 15.70
N THR A 111 0.46 -3.75 14.94
CA THR A 111 0.42 -5.21 14.78
C THR A 111 1.84 -5.71 14.51
N PRO A 112 2.16 -7.01 14.74
CA PRO A 112 3.51 -7.54 14.49
C PRO A 112 3.96 -7.37 13.03
N PHE A 113 3.02 -7.54 12.10
CA PHE A 113 3.23 -7.28 10.67
C PHE A 113 2.38 -6.10 10.23
N PHE A 114 2.97 -5.16 9.50
CA PHE A 114 2.29 -3.97 9.01
C PHE A 114 3.01 -3.42 7.77
N ALA A 115 2.25 -2.91 6.81
CA ALA A 115 2.80 -2.25 5.64
C ALA A 115 3.07 -0.79 5.95
N GLN A 116 4.32 -0.36 5.77
CA GLN A 116 4.70 1.05 5.88
C GLN A 116 5.97 1.31 5.05
N PRO A 117 6.40 2.58 4.88
CA PRO A 117 7.62 2.87 4.15
C PRO A 117 8.82 2.20 4.82
N VAL A 118 9.64 1.51 4.02
CA VAL A 118 10.89 0.89 4.46
C VAL A 118 12.03 1.40 3.60
N ARG A 119 13.16 1.67 4.24
CA ARG A 119 14.43 1.92 3.56
C ARG A 119 15.09 0.58 3.27
N LEU A 120 15.29 0.30 1.99
CA LEU A 120 16.01 -0.88 1.53
C LEU A 120 17.49 -0.55 1.37
N GLY A 121 18.33 -1.52 1.70
CA GLY A 121 19.76 -1.47 1.45
C GLY A 121 20.38 -2.84 1.20
N LYS A 122 21.67 -2.99 1.53
CA LYS A 122 22.47 -4.16 1.11
C LYS A 122 22.07 -5.47 1.76
N GLU A 123 21.43 -5.41 2.93
CA GLU A 123 21.03 -6.57 3.72
C GLU A 123 19.49 -6.69 3.83
N GLY A 124 18.75 -6.12 2.87
CA GLY A 124 17.29 -6.05 2.91
C GLY A 124 16.80 -4.76 3.53
N ILE A 125 15.98 -4.84 4.58
CA ILE A 125 15.43 -3.65 5.26
C ILE A 125 16.51 -3.07 6.19
N GLU A 126 16.97 -1.86 5.91
CA GLU A 126 17.88 -1.12 6.80
C GLU A 126 17.12 -0.39 7.90
N GLU A 127 15.94 0.13 7.56
CA GLU A 127 15.14 0.96 8.45
C GLU A 127 13.67 0.81 8.10
N VAL A 128 12.85 0.62 9.13
CA VAL A 128 11.39 0.77 9.02
C VAL A 128 11.07 2.22 9.37
N LEU A 129 10.54 2.98 8.41
CA LEU A 129 10.32 4.42 8.55
C LEU A 129 8.95 4.73 9.14
N ASP A 130 8.84 5.90 9.78
CA ASP A 130 7.57 6.50 10.14
C ASP A 130 6.77 6.84 8.87
N TYR A 131 5.47 6.55 8.86
CA TYR A 131 4.59 6.84 7.73
C TYR A 131 4.02 8.26 7.76
N GLY A 132 4.44 9.10 8.68
CA GLY A 132 4.08 10.51 8.76
C GLY A 132 2.71 10.77 9.41
N PRO A 133 2.29 12.04 9.41
CA PRO A 133 1.01 12.43 9.99
C PRO A 133 -0.16 11.85 9.20
N LEU A 134 -1.21 11.45 9.91
CA LEU A 134 -2.47 11.00 9.34
C LEU A 134 -3.52 12.10 9.47
N SER A 135 -4.31 12.28 8.41
CA SER A 135 -5.59 13.00 8.49
C SER A 135 -6.57 12.30 9.43
N GLU A 136 -7.67 12.98 9.78
CA GLU A 136 -8.72 12.39 10.60
C GLU A 136 -9.35 11.14 9.94
N TYR A 137 -9.62 11.22 8.63
CA TYR A 137 -10.15 10.09 7.87
C TYR A 137 -9.20 8.88 7.91
N GLU A 138 -7.91 9.10 7.64
CA GLU A 138 -6.91 8.03 7.61
C GLU A 138 -6.68 7.42 8.99
N ARG A 139 -6.73 8.22 10.06
CA ARG A 139 -6.64 7.74 11.43
C ARG A 139 -7.83 6.86 11.81
N ASN A 140 -9.05 7.31 11.50
CA ASN A 140 -10.25 6.52 11.75
C ASN A 140 -10.25 5.21 10.94
N ALA A 141 -9.76 5.24 9.70
CA ALA A 141 -9.62 4.06 8.87
C ALA A 141 -8.55 3.09 9.42
N LEU A 142 -7.42 3.62 9.90
CA LEU A 142 -6.39 2.84 10.59
C LEU A 142 -6.98 2.13 11.81
N ASP A 143 -7.60 2.86 12.73
CA ASP A 143 -8.17 2.29 13.94
C ASP A 143 -9.22 1.20 13.62
N GLY A 144 -10.05 1.43 12.60
CA GLY A 144 -11.08 0.50 12.15
C GLY A 144 -10.57 -0.79 11.51
N MET A 145 -9.33 -0.81 10.97
CA MET A 145 -8.80 -2.00 10.29
C MET A 145 -8.06 -2.97 11.21
N LEU A 146 -7.58 -2.51 12.39
CA LEU A 146 -6.59 -3.23 13.19
C LEU A 146 -7.07 -4.60 13.67
N GLU A 147 -8.36 -4.72 14.02
CA GLU A 147 -8.95 -6.00 14.42
C GLU A 147 -8.91 -7.01 13.26
N THR A 148 -9.28 -6.56 12.05
CA THR A 148 -9.25 -7.41 10.85
C THR A 148 -7.83 -7.86 10.54
N LEU A 149 -6.88 -6.91 10.54
CA LEU A 149 -5.48 -7.19 10.24
C LEU A 149 -4.86 -8.16 11.25
N SER A 150 -5.12 -7.94 12.55
CA SER A 150 -4.65 -8.82 13.63
C SER A 150 -5.23 -10.23 13.50
N GLY A 151 -6.51 -10.33 13.14
CA GLY A 151 -7.17 -11.60 12.86
C GLY A 151 -6.53 -12.35 11.70
N ASP A 152 -6.19 -11.66 10.62
CA ASP A 152 -5.55 -12.27 9.45
C ASP A 152 -4.11 -12.74 9.74
N ILE A 153 -3.34 -11.96 10.50
CA ILE A 153 -2.02 -12.38 11.00
C ILE A 153 -2.14 -13.63 11.86
N THR A 154 -3.08 -13.63 12.80
CA THR A 154 -3.29 -14.76 13.73
C THR A 154 -3.61 -16.04 12.96
N LYS A 155 -4.52 -15.98 11.97
CA LYS A 155 -4.83 -17.13 11.10
C LYS A 155 -3.59 -17.69 10.42
N GLY A 156 -2.72 -16.81 9.89
CA GLY A 156 -1.49 -17.23 9.22
C GLY A 156 -0.50 -17.91 10.18
N VAL A 157 -0.33 -17.36 11.38
CA VAL A 157 0.55 -17.92 12.43
C VAL A 157 0.01 -19.26 12.95
N GLU A 158 -1.29 -19.36 13.19
CA GLU A 158 -1.94 -20.60 13.66
C GLU A 158 -1.87 -21.71 12.62
N PHE A 159 -2.01 -21.40 11.33
CA PHE A 159 -1.88 -22.39 10.27
C PHE A 159 -0.49 -23.04 10.22
N ALA A 160 0.56 -22.29 10.57
CA ALA A 160 1.94 -22.78 10.54
C ALA A 160 2.38 -23.52 11.81
N LYS A 161 1.61 -23.46 12.90
CA LYS A 161 1.88 -24.16 14.17
C LYS A 161 1.35 -25.59 14.13
#